data_AF-A0A150TDN7-F1
#
_entry.id   AF-A0A150TDN7-F1
#
_cell.length_a   1.000
_cell.length_b   1.000
_cell.length_c   1.000
_cell.angle_alpha   90.00
_cell.angle_beta   90.00
_cell.angle_gamma   90.00
#
_symmetry.space_group_name_H-M   'P 1'
#
loop_
_entity.id
_entity.type
_entity.pdbx_description
1 polymer ?
#
loop_
_entity_poly.entity_id
_entity_poly.type
_entity_poly.pdbx_seq_one_letter_code
_entity_poly.pdbx_strand_id
1 'polypeptide(L)' 'GGRVPVVLHLCAPNQRPVQVTTDLSGFWARHYPAIAKELRRRYPKHAWPDDPARAAPPTRKG' A
#
# COMPACT_ATOMS: atom_id res chain seq x y z
N GLY A 1 -13.18 -21.60 4.02
CA GLY A 1 -11.83 -21.72 3.42
C GLY A 1 -11.02 -20.49 3.80
N GLY A 2 -9.68 -20.57 3.82
CA GLY A 2 -8.81 -19.47 4.26
C GLY A 2 -7.63 -19.86 5.17
N ARG A 3 -7.18 -21.13 5.13
CA ARG A 3 -6.17 -21.65 6.08
C ARG A 3 -4.73 -21.38 5.66
N VAL A 4 -4.50 -20.90 4.44
CA VAL A 4 -3.16 -20.59 3.93
C VAL A 4 -2.99 -19.06 3.92
N PRO A 5 -2.03 -18.52 4.69
CA PRO A 5 -1.76 -17.08 4.70
C PRO A 5 -1.23 -16.63 3.34
N VAL A 6 -1.75 -15.51 2.84
CA VAL A 6 -1.27 -14.88 1.61
C VAL A 6 -0.13 -13.92 1.95
N VAL A 7 1.01 -14.07 1.27
CA VAL A 7 2.10 -13.11 1.35
C VAL A 7 1.86 -12.01 0.32
N LEU A 8 1.74 -10.77 0.78
CA LEU A 8 1.52 -9.59 -0.06
C LEU A 8 2.84 -8.88 -0.29
N HIS A 9 3.19 -8.68 -1.56
CA HIS A 9 4.26 -7.79 -1.97
C HIS A 9 3.63 -6.45 -2.32
N LEU A 10 3.74 -5.47 -1.42
CA LEU A 10 3.19 -4.13 -1.59
C LEU A 10 4.23 -3.29 -2.32
N CYS A 11 3.91 -2.91 -3.57
CA CYS A 11 4.85 -2.26 -4.47
C CYS A 11 4.62 -0.75 -4.56
N ALA A 12 5.71 -0.01 -4.72
CA ALA A 12 5.67 1.38 -5.18
C ALA A 12 5.24 1.45 -6.67
N PRO A 13 4.91 2.65 -7.20
CA PRO A 13 4.51 2.81 -8.60
C PRO A 13 5.49 2.23 -9.64
N ASN A 14 6.78 2.13 -9.31
CA ASN A 14 7.82 1.54 -10.15
C ASN A 14 7.90 0.00 -10.07
N GLN A 15 6.89 -0.68 -9.51
CA GLN A 15 6.82 -2.14 -9.32
C GLN A 15 7.86 -2.72 -8.35
N ARG A 16 8.63 -1.88 -7.65
CA ARG A 16 9.54 -2.36 -6.61
C ARG A 16 8.78 -2.59 -5.30
N PRO A 17 8.93 -3.76 -4.65
CA PRO A 17 8.38 -3.98 -3.32
C PRO A 17 8.94 -2.97 -2.31
N VAL A 18 8.05 -2.34 -1.55
CA VAL A 18 8.39 -1.48 -0.41
C VAL A 18 8.03 -2.12 0.93
N GLN A 19 7.13 -3.10 0.92
CA GLN A 19 6.82 -3.96 2.06
C GLN A 19 6.43 -5.35 1.57
N VAL A 20 6.89 -6.39 2.27
CA VAL A 20 6.37 -7.75 2.14
C VAL A 20 5.71 -8.12 3.47
N THR A 21 4.46 -8.58 3.45
CA THR A 21 3.70 -8.83 4.69
C THR A 21 2.61 -9.89 4.50
N THR A 22 2.29 -10.64 5.54
CA THR A 22 1.05 -11.44 5.66
C THR A 22 -0.03 -10.71 6.48
N ASP A 23 0.33 -9.60 7.14
CA ASP A 23 -0.56 -8.75 7.93
C ASP A 23 -0.79 -7.41 7.19
N LEU A 24 -1.86 -7.35 6.41
CA LEU A 24 -2.26 -6.13 5.69
C LEU A 24 -2.79 -5.05 6.64
N SER A 25 -3.47 -5.46 7.72
CA SER A 25 -4.07 -4.54 8.69
C SER A 25 -3.01 -3.76 9.45
N GLY A 26 -1.98 -4.47 9.94
CA GLY A 26 -0.83 -3.87 10.60
C GLY A 26 0.03 -3.04 9.69
N PHE A 27 0.11 -3.39 8.39
CA PHE A 27 0.75 -2.53 7.40
C PHE A 27 0.10 -1.14 7.37
N TRP A 28 -1.22 -1.06 7.22
CA TRP A 28 -1.93 0.22 7.17
C TRP A 28 -1.76 1.03 8.46
N ALA A 29 -1.85 0.38 9.62
CA ALA A 29 -1.79 1.06 10.91
C ALA A 29 -0.39 1.56 11.28
N ARG A 30 0.66 0.78 10.97
CA ARG A 30 2.02 1.02 11.51
C ARG A 30 3.05 1.45 10.46
N HIS A 31 2.99 0.87 9.27
CA HIS A 31 4.06 1.01 8.27
C HIS A 31 3.73 2.03 7.18
N TYR A 32 2.46 2.06 6.74
CA TYR A 32 2.02 2.94 5.66
C TYR A 32 2.32 4.42 5.91
N PRO A 33 2.10 5.02 7.11
CA PRO A 33 2.32 6.46 7.30
C PRO A 33 3.75 6.91 6.98
N ALA A 34 4.74 6.12 7.41
CA ALA A 34 6.15 6.41 7.14
C ALA A 34 6.50 6.22 5.65
N ILE A 35 6.05 5.11 5.06
CA ILE A 35 6.29 4.79 3.65
C ILE A 35 5.62 5.83 2.74
N ALA A 36 4.36 6.19 3.00
CA ALA A 36 3.62 7.19 2.24
C ALA A 36 4.26 8.59 2.33
N LYS A 37 4.90 8.93 3.46
CA LYS A 37 5.66 10.19 3.60
C LYS A 37 6.89 10.23 2.71
N GLU A 38 7.61 9.12 2.57
CA GLU A 38 8.74 9.04 1.64
C GLU A 38 8.26 9.01 0.19
N LEU A 39 7.31 8.12 -0.12
CA LEU A 39 6.85 7.88 -1.48
C LEU A 39 6.11 9.08 -2.06
N ARG A 40 5.34 9.86 -1.28
CA ARG A 40 4.71 11.09 -1.79
C ARG A 40 5.73 12.10 -2.32
N ARG A 41 6.93 12.13 -1.75
CA ARG A 41 8.01 13.04 -2.19
C ARG A 41 8.63 12.56 -3.52
N ARG A 42 8.74 11.24 -3.70
CA ARG A 42 9.28 10.60 -4.91
C ARG A 42 8.24 10.53 -6.04
N TYR A 43 6.97 10.43 -5.68
CA TYR A 43 5.83 10.17 -6.56
C TYR A 43 4.69 11.18 -6.30
N PRO A 44 4.90 12.48 -6.57
CA PRO A 44 3.94 13.53 -6.22
C PRO A 44 2.64 13.49 -7.01
N LYS A 45 2.60 12.78 -8.15
CA LYS A 45 1.40 12.61 -8.98
C LYS A 45 0.49 11.46 -8.54
N HIS A 46 0.90 10.66 -7.56
CA HIS A 46 0.11 9.55 -7.04
C HIS A 46 -0.67 9.95 -5.78
N ALA A 47 -1.84 9.35 -5.60
CA ALA A 47 -2.65 9.58 -4.41
C ALA A 47 -2.10 8.79 -3.20
N TRP A 48 -1.94 9.49 -2.07
CA TRP A 48 -1.49 8.93 -0.79
C TRP A 48 -2.49 9.32 0.32
N PRO A 49 -3.63 8.63 0.42
CA PRO A 49 -4.71 8.99 1.34
C PRO A 49 -4.28 8.87 2.81
N ASP A 50 -4.85 9.73 3.67
CA ASP A 50 -4.59 9.67 5.11
C ASP A 50 -5.26 8.46 5.78
N ASP A 51 -6.42 8.00 5.25
CA ASP A 51 -7.05 6.73 5.62
C ASP A 51 -7.00 5.73 4.44
N PRO A 52 -5.90 4.99 4.28
CA PRO A 52 -5.72 4.09 3.15
C PRO A 52 -6.57 2.82 3.24
N ALA A 53 -7.01 2.43 4.45
CA ALA A 53 -7.83 1.23 4.64
C ALA A 53 -9.27 1.44 4.16
N ARG A 54 -9.74 2.69 4.10
CA ARG A 54 -11.09 3.07 3.66
C ARG A 54 -11.11 3.87 2.36
N ALA A 55 -9.95 4.17 1.78
CA ALA A 55 -9.87 4.93 0.54
C ALA A 55 -10.55 4.17 -0.62
N ALA A 56 -11.35 4.89 -1.40
CA ALA A 56 -11.94 4.33 -2.61
C ALA A 56 -10.83 3.98 -3.62
N PRO A 57 -10.81 2.76 -4.18
CA PRO A 57 -9.84 2.41 -5.20
C PRO A 57 -10.08 3.29 -6.45
N PRO A 58 -9.01 3.75 -7.13
CA PRO A 58 -9.16 4.47 -8.38
C PRO A 58 -9.77 3.57 -9.43
N THR A 59 -10.52 4.15 -10.37
CA THR A 59 -11.03 3.40 -11.53
C THR A 59 -9.86 2.82 -12.31
N ARG A 60 -9.92 1.52 -12.61
CA ARG A 60 -8.93 0.88 -13.46
C ARG A 60 -9.00 1.56 -14.84
N LYS A 61 -7.89 2.16 -15.27
CA LYS A 61 -7.76 2.61 -16.66
C LYS A 61 -7.69 1.35 -17.52
N GLY A 62 -8.63 1.23 -18.47
CA GLY A 62 -8.67 0.17 -19.47
C GLY A 62 -7.48 0.21 -20.40
#